data_AF-A0A1C7LU07-F1
#
_entry.id   AF-A0A1C7LU07-F1
#
_cell.length_a   1.000
_cell.length_b   1.000
_cell.length_c   1.000
_cell.angle_alpha   90.00
_cell.angle_beta   90.00
_cell.angle_gamma   90.00
#
_symmetry.space_group_name_H-M   'P 1'
#
loop_
_entity.id
_entity.type
_entity.pdbx_description
1 polymer ?
#
loop_
_entity_poly.entity_id
_entity_poly.type
_entity_poly.pdbx_seq_one_letter_code
_entity_poly.pdbx_strand_id
1 'polypeptide(L)'
;MTTVEDQAASGPFEGPEKLLEIWFQPSPADVPDASTSTDGKFGLRKVPREVWEEMLDIVKCKILSSVEGTEMDAYLLSESSFFVSPHRLILKTCGTTLNLLGVPRILEIARDLCFSTLCLSLVLLPQGVHVP
;
A
#
# COMPACT_ATOMS: atom_id res chain seq x y z
N MET A 1 42.14 9.60 29.75
CA MET A 1 41.77 8.72 28.62
C MET A 1 40.26 8.61 28.66
N THR A 2 39.58 9.60 28.06
CA THR A 2 38.12 9.70 28.03
C THR A 2 37.68 9.13 26.69
N THR A 3 36.95 8.02 26.74
CA THR A 3 36.32 7.41 25.56
C THR A 3 35.23 8.34 25.06
N VAL A 4 35.44 8.90 23.87
CA VAL A 4 34.41 9.65 23.13
C VAL A 4 33.45 8.61 22.57
N GLU A 5 32.21 8.62 23.04
CA GLU A 5 31.15 7.80 22.50
C GLU A 5 30.84 8.27 21.07
N ASP A 6 30.98 7.37 20.12
CA ASP A 6 30.60 7.56 18.71
C ASP A 6 29.07 7.63 18.62
N GLN A 7 28.52 8.82 18.84
CA GLN A 7 27.12 9.09 18.49
C GLN A 7 27.02 9.08 16.97
N ALA A 8 26.67 7.93 16.41
CA ALA A 8 26.20 7.82 15.04
C ALA A 8 25.06 8.83 14.86
N ALA A 9 25.33 9.89 14.10
CA ALA A 9 24.38 10.94 13.82
C ALA A 9 23.12 10.34 13.17
N SER A 10 22.05 10.21 13.94
CA SER A 10 20.71 9.98 13.40
C SER A 10 20.25 11.28 12.75
N GLY A 11 20.78 11.58 11.57
CA GLY A 11 20.28 12.68 10.76
C GLY A 11 18.77 12.52 10.51
N PRO A 12 18.02 13.61 10.33
CA PRO A 12 16.54 13.58 10.21
C PRO A 12 16.03 12.95 8.91
N PHE A 13 16.92 12.41 8.08
CA PHE A 13 16.61 11.90 6.75
C PHE A 13 16.94 10.41 6.67
N GLU A 14 15.89 9.60 6.75
CA GLU A 14 15.93 8.13 6.83
C GLU A 14 15.98 7.44 5.45
N GLY A 15 16.06 8.24 4.38
CA GLY A 15 16.15 7.77 3.00
C GLY A 15 14.91 8.10 2.16
N PRO A 16 14.95 7.80 0.85
CA PRO A 16 13.87 8.12 -0.08
C PRO A 16 12.59 7.36 0.27
N GLU A 17 11.44 8.01 0.02
CA GLU A 17 10.11 7.42 0.18
C GLU A 17 10.02 6.14 -0.69
N LYS A 18 9.36 5.09 -0.21
CA LYS A 18 9.18 3.83 -0.94
C LYS A 18 7.73 3.74 -1.42
N LEU A 19 7.56 3.48 -2.70
CA LEU A 19 6.26 3.23 -3.32
C LEU A 19 6.12 1.74 -3.59
N LEU A 20 5.13 1.06 -2.99
CA LEU A 20 4.66 -0.26 -3.43
C LEU A 20 3.40 -0.06 -4.25
N GLU A 21 3.45 -0.38 -5.54
CA GLU A 21 2.26 -0.43 -6.40
C GLU A 21 2.08 -1.86 -6.93
N ILE A 22 0.86 -2.38 -6.78
CA ILE A 22 0.49 -3.73 -7.23
C ILE A 22 -0.75 -3.64 -8.09
N TRP A 23 -0.61 -4.07 -9.34
CA TRP A 23 -1.72 -4.23 -10.28
C TRP A 23 -2.17 -5.70 -10.31
N PHE A 24 -3.47 -5.93 -10.21
CA PHE A 24 -4.09 -7.25 -10.35
C PHE A 24 -4.76 -7.40 -11.71
N GLN A 25 -5.25 -6.29 -12.27
CA GLN A 25 -5.84 -6.21 -13.61
C GLN A 25 -5.37 -4.91 -14.30
N PRO A 26 -5.37 -4.84 -15.65
CA PRO A 26 -4.96 -3.64 -16.39
C PRO A 26 -5.86 -2.42 -16.16
N SER A 27 -7.15 -2.64 -15.91
CA SER A 27 -8.13 -1.58 -15.68
C SER A 27 -9.25 -2.02 -14.73
N PRO A 28 -10.08 -1.09 -14.21
CA PRO A 28 -11.28 -1.46 -13.46
C PRO A 28 -12.24 -2.33 -14.27
N ALA A 29 -12.35 -2.16 -15.59
CA ALA A 29 -13.28 -2.90 -16.42
C ALA A 29 -12.92 -4.39 -16.56
N ASP A 30 -11.65 -4.74 -16.33
CA ASP A 30 -11.14 -6.11 -16.42
C ASP A 30 -11.32 -6.91 -15.13
N VAL A 31 -11.86 -6.28 -14.07
CA VAL A 31 -12.13 -6.96 -12.80
C VAL A 31 -13.36 -7.88 -12.96
N PRO A 32 -13.29 -9.17 -12.59
CA PRO A 32 -14.36 -10.15 -12.87
C PRO A 32 -15.76 -9.75 -12.39
N ASP A 33 -15.88 -9.00 -11.29
CA ASP A 33 -17.16 -8.59 -10.71
C ASP A 33 -17.57 -7.15 -11.06
N ALA A 34 -16.85 -6.46 -11.95
CA ALA A 34 -17.10 -5.07 -12.34
C ALA A 34 -18.54 -4.81 -12.81
N SER A 35 -19.14 -5.76 -13.54
CA SER A 35 -20.51 -5.64 -14.09
C SER A 35 -21.63 -5.95 -13.10
N THR A 36 -21.29 -6.48 -11.91
CA THR A 36 -22.27 -6.99 -10.93
C THR A 36 -22.36 -6.15 -9.65
N SER A 37 -21.58 -5.07 -9.57
CA SER A 37 -21.58 -4.16 -8.42
C SER A 37 -22.91 -3.42 -8.30
N THR A 38 -23.50 -3.43 -7.10
CA THR A 38 -24.75 -2.73 -6.78
C THR A 38 -24.54 -1.40 -6.06
N ASP A 39 -23.39 -1.22 -5.42
CA ASP A 39 -23.01 -0.05 -4.62
C ASP A 39 -21.84 0.74 -5.21
N GLY A 40 -21.39 0.35 -6.41
CA GLY A 40 -20.21 0.92 -7.07
C GLY A 40 -18.88 0.38 -6.54
N LYS A 41 -18.89 -0.51 -5.55
CA LYS A 41 -17.68 -1.19 -5.03
C LYS A 41 -17.55 -2.59 -5.65
N PHE A 42 -16.35 -2.88 -6.14
CA PHE A 42 -15.99 -4.16 -6.74
C PHE A 42 -14.48 -4.39 -6.67
N GLY A 43 -14.02 -5.60 -6.97
CA GLY A 43 -12.62 -5.98 -6.81
C GLY A 43 -12.10 -5.73 -5.40
N LEU A 44 -10.89 -5.16 -5.30
CA LEU A 44 -10.24 -4.87 -4.02
C LEU A 44 -11.05 -3.93 -3.11
N ARG A 45 -11.94 -3.11 -3.67
CA ARG A 45 -12.76 -2.17 -2.89
C ARG A 45 -13.89 -2.84 -2.10
N LYS A 46 -14.12 -4.14 -2.32
CA LYS A 46 -15.04 -4.94 -1.49
C LYS A 46 -14.39 -5.53 -0.24
N VAL A 47 -13.06 -5.43 -0.13
CA VAL A 47 -12.34 -5.91 1.04
C VAL A 47 -12.75 -5.07 2.25
N PRO A 48 -13.22 -5.71 3.35
CA PRO A 48 -13.54 -4.99 4.57
C PRO A 48 -12.32 -4.23 5.08
N ARG A 49 -12.56 -3.04 5.63
CA ARG A 49 -11.50 -2.18 6.14
C ARG A 49 -10.62 -2.89 7.19
N GLU A 50 -11.23 -3.72 8.03
CA GLU A 50 -10.57 -4.46 9.10
C GLU A 50 -9.49 -5.40 8.55
N VAL A 51 -9.72 -5.99 7.37
CA VAL A 51 -8.74 -6.84 6.68
C VAL A 51 -7.54 -6.01 6.20
N TRP A 52 -7.77 -4.78 5.77
CA TRP A 52 -6.68 -3.84 5.46
C TRP A 52 -5.93 -3.40 6.72
N GLU A 53 -6.62 -3.18 7.84
CA GLU A 53 -5.97 -2.87 9.12
C GLU A 53 -5.06 -4.01 9.59
N GLU A 54 -5.50 -5.27 9.50
CA GLU A 54 -4.67 -6.45 9.78
C GLU A 54 -3.43 -6.51 8.87
N MET A 55 -3.59 -6.20 7.57
CA MET A 55 -2.47 -6.16 6.62
C MET A 55 -1.48 -5.05 6.97
N LEU A 56 -1.98 -3.85 7.28
CA LEU A 56 -1.16 -2.70 7.64
C LEU A 56 -0.40 -2.91 8.95
N ASP A 57 -0.93 -3.71 9.88
CA ASP A 57 -0.26 -4.09 11.12
C ASP A 57 1.01 -4.94 10.90
N ILE A 58 1.05 -5.73 9.83
CA ILE A 58 2.25 -6.50 9.43
C ILE A 58 3.40 -5.55 9.09
N VAL A 59 3.08 -4.47 8.38
CA VAL A 59 4.04 -3.44 7.96
C VAL A 59 4.17 -2.29 8.97
N LYS A 60 3.59 -2.41 10.17
CA LYS A 60 3.66 -1.41 11.26
C LYS A 60 3.02 -0.06 10.93
N CYS A 61 2.00 -0.06 10.08
CA CYS A 61 1.20 1.12 9.78
C CYS A 61 -0.16 1.07 10.47
N LYS A 62 -0.70 2.23 10.85
CA LYS A 62 -2.06 2.37 11.40
C LYS A 62 -2.86 3.38 10.58
N ILE A 63 -4.14 3.09 10.35
CA ILE A 63 -5.06 4.02 9.70
C ILE A 63 -5.45 5.12 10.69
N LEU A 64 -5.15 6.37 10.33
CA LEU A 64 -5.58 7.55 11.09
C LEU A 64 -6.95 8.05 10.62
N SER A 65 -7.18 8.02 9.32
CA SER A 65 -8.45 8.41 8.70
C SER A 65 -8.60 7.79 7.32
N SER A 66 -9.82 7.83 6.78
CA SER A 66 -10.15 7.28 5.46
C SER A 66 -11.10 8.20 4.71
N VAL A 67 -10.96 8.25 3.39
CA VAL A 67 -11.89 8.90 2.47
C VAL A 67 -12.27 7.89 1.40
N GLU A 68 -13.57 7.63 1.25
CA GLU A 68 -14.09 6.79 0.18
C GLU A 68 -14.42 7.65 -1.04
N GLY A 69 -13.83 7.34 -2.18
CA GLY A 69 -14.06 8.03 -3.45
C GLY A 69 -14.92 7.22 -4.41
N THR A 70 -15.17 7.77 -5.60
CA THR A 70 -15.89 7.04 -6.66
C THR A 70 -15.02 5.94 -7.28
N GLU A 71 -13.73 6.20 -7.46
CA GLU A 71 -12.81 5.28 -8.15
C GLU A 71 -11.84 4.56 -7.20
N MET A 72 -11.59 5.14 -6.03
CA MET A 72 -10.59 4.64 -5.08
C MET A 72 -10.93 5.04 -3.65
N ASP A 73 -10.47 4.24 -2.71
CA ASP A 73 -10.48 4.55 -1.28
C ASP A 73 -9.06 4.97 -0.86
N ALA A 74 -8.96 6.05 -0.09
CA ALA A 74 -7.70 6.61 0.38
C ALA A 74 -7.64 6.55 1.91
N TYR A 75 -6.53 6.05 2.42
CA TYR A 75 -6.27 5.89 3.85
C TYR A 75 -5.03 6.70 4.22
N LEU A 76 -5.23 7.65 5.14
CA LEU A 76 -4.13 8.35 5.76
C LEU A 76 -3.55 7.47 6.86
N LEU A 77 -2.24 7.25 6.82
CA LEU A 77 -1.50 6.52 7.83
C LEU A 77 -0.58 7.48 8.58
N SER A 78 -0.10 7.10 9.76
CA SER A 78 0.71 7.96 10.63
C SER A 78 1.93 8.59 9.95
N GLU A 79 2.59 7.84 9.07
CA GLU A 79 3.78 8.29 8.32
C GLU A 79 3.73 7.77 6.88
N SER A 80 2.54 7.54 6.34
CA SER A 80 2.36 6.78 5.10
C SER A 80 1.00 7.09 4.48
N SER A 81 0.76 6.59 3.27
CA SER A 81 -0.57 6.61 2.66
C SER A 81 -0.85 5.31 1.92
N PHE A 82 -2.10 4.88 1.96
CA PHE A 82 -2.55 3.66 1.32
C PHE A 82 -3.78 3.96 0.46
N PHE A 83 -3.78 3.44 -0.76
CA PHE A 83 -4.81 3.70 -1.75
C PHE A 83 -5.27 2.38 -2.37
N VAL A 84 -6.58 2.19 -2.47
CA VAL A 84 -7.19 0.98 -3.00
C VAL A 84 -8.14 1.36 -4.13
N SER A 85 -7.87 0.91 -5.34
CA SER A 85 -8.82 0.93 -6.45
C SER A 85 -9.29 -0.50 -6.73
N PRO A 86 -10.29 -0.73 -7.60
CA PRO A 86 -10.80 -2.08 -7.84
C PRO A 86 -9.75 -3.08 -8.35
N HIS A 87 -8.73 -2.60 -9.09
CA HIS A 87 -7.78 -3.42 -9.85
C HIS A 87 -6.33 -3.25 -9.40
N ARG A 88 -6.02 -2.28 -8.54
CA ARG A 88 -4.68 -2.04 -8.02
C ARG A 88 -4.70 -1.46 -6.62
N LEU A 89 -3.58 -1.57 -5.92
CA LEU A 89 -3.34 -0.85 -4.69
C LEU A 89 -1.98 -0.13 -4.73
N ILE A 90 -1.88 0.91 -3.91
CA ILE A 90 -0.66 1.69 -3.73
C ILE A 90 -0.42 1.88 -2.23
N LEU A 91 0.73 1.45 -1.74
CA LEU A 91 1.19 1.70 -0.37
C LEU A 91 2.48 2.53 -0.42
N LYS A 92 2.35 3.80 -0.06
CA LYS A 92 3.46 4.75 0.05
C LYS A 92 3.92 4.81 1.50
N THR A 93 5.21 4.57 1.72
CA THR A 93 5.78 4.53 3.07
C THR A 93 7.06 5.34 3.14
N CYS A 94 7.31 6.05 4.24
CA CYS A 94 8.64 6.59 4.54
C CYS A 94 9.38 5.74 5.59
N GLY A 95 10.65 6.07 5.82
CA GLY A 95 11.48 5.47 6.85
C GLY A 95 11.79 3.97 6.70
N THR A 96 11.88 3.28 7.83
CA THR A 96 12.23 1.85 7.99
C THR A 96 11.09 0.85 7.72
N THR A 97 9.93 1.34 7.28
CA THR A 97 8.75 0.51 7.00
C THR A 97 9.05 -0.63 6.01
N LEU A 98 8.78 -1.87 6.42
CA LEU A 98 9.11 -3.08 5.68
C LEU A 98 8.00 -3.48 4.70
N ASN A 99 7.74 -2.62 3.72
CA ASN A 99 6.60 -2.71 2.79
C ASN A 99 6.45 -4.10 2.12
N LEU A 100 7.56 -4.74 1.75
CA LEU A 100 7.56 -6.09 1.15
C LEU A 100 7.03 -7.20 2.07
N LEU A 101 7.01 -7.01 3.39
CA LEU A 101 6.42 -7.99 4.32
C LEU A 101 4.89 -8.06 4.21
N GLY A 102 4.24 -7.01 3.70
CA GLY A 102 2.79 -7.01 3.47
C GLY A 102 2.36 -7.76 2.21
N VAL A 103 3.28 -7.98 1.26
CA VAL A 103 2.97 -8.56 -0.06
C VAL A 103 2.32 -9.95 0.04
N PRO A 104 2.81 -10.90 0.86
CA PRO A 104 2.14 -12.20 0.99
C PRO A 104 0.68 -12.07 1.42
N ARG A 105 0.38 -11.23 2.42
CA ARG A 105 -1.00 -11.00 2.88
C ARG A 105 -1.86 -10.32 1.82
N ILE A 106 -1.31 -9.37 1.08
CA ILE A 106 -1.99 -8.72 -0.04
C ILE A 106 -2.39 -9.73 -1.12
N LEU A 107 -1.48 -10.65 -1.48
CA LEU A 107 -1.75 -11.68 -2.49
C LEU A 107 -2.80 -12.69 -2.02
N GLU A 108 -2.83 -13.02 -0.73
CA GLU A 108 -3.90 -13.84 -0.14
C GLU A 108 -5.27 -13.17 -0.27
N ILE A 109 -5.37 -11.89 0.11
CA ILE A 109 -6.62 -11.12 -0.01
C ILE A 109 -7.10 -11.11 -1.46
N ALA A 110 -6.21 -10.86 -2.42
CA ALA A 110 -6.57 -10.82 -3.82
C ALA A 110 -7.00 -12.20 -4.37
N ARG A 111 -6.34 -13.27 -3.93
CA ARG A 111 -6.74 -14.64 -4.29
C ARG A 111 -8.17 -14.95 -3.82
N ASP A 112 -8.51 -14.53 -2.61
CA ASP A 112 -9.84 -14.77 -2.02
C ASP A 112 -10.95 -13.99 -2.76
N LEU A 113 -10.59 -12.93 -3.49
CA LEU A 113 -11.48 -12.18 -4.41
C LEU A 113 -11.51 -12.75 -5.84
N CYS A 114 -10.89 -13.91 -6.07
CA CYS A 114 -10.82 -14.56 -7.39
C CYS A 114 -10.04 -13.76 -8.46
N PHE A 115 -9.03 -12.98 -8.07
CA PHE A 115 -8.00 -12.49 -8.99
C PHE A 115 -7.09 -13.66 -9.43
N SER A 116 -7.61 -14.58 -10.26
CA SER A 116 -6.90 -15.80 -10.68
C SER A 116 -5.80 -15.56 -11.71
N THR A 117 -5.85 -14.43 -12.42
CA THR A 117 -4.83 -14.01 -13.40
C THR A 117 -4.12 -12.80 -12.83
N LEU A 118 -2.98 -13.02 -12.17
CA LEU A 118 -2.14 -11.94 -11.66
C LEU A 118 -1.39 -11.28 -12.82
N CYS A 119 -1.87 -10.14 -13.32
CA CYS A 119 -1.01 -9.23 -14.08
C CYS A 119 -0.14 -8.43 -13.08
N LEU A 120 0.69 -9.13 -12.31
CA LEU A 120 1.44 -8.54 -11.20
C LEU A 120 2.55 -7.64 -11.73
N SER A 121 2.27 -6.35 -11.86
CA SER A 121 3.31 -5.34 -11.96
C SER A 121 3.59 -4.81 -10.57
N LEU A 122 4.72 -5.23 -10.00
CA LEU A 122 5.25 -4.73 -8.74
C LEU A 122 6.24 -3.61 -9.03
N VAL A 123 5.85 -2.37 -8.77
CA VAL A 123 6.74 -1.22 -8.92
C VAL A 123 7.20 -0.80 -7.53
N LEU A 124 8.50 -0.97 -7.25
CA LEU A 124 9.16 -0.45 -6.05
C LEU A 124 10.09 0.69 -6.44
N LEU A 125 9.65 1.94 -6.22
CA LEU A 125 10.44 3.12 -6.56
C LEU A 125 10.89 3.86 -5.28
N PRO A 126 12.19 4.21 -5.17
CA PRO A 126 12.62 5.26 -4.27
C PRO A 126 12.16 6.62 -4.83
N GLN A 127 11.33 7.34 -4.09
CA GLN A 127 10.86 8.68 -4.43
C GLN A 127 11.78 9.71 -3.74
N GLY A 128 12.53 10.49 -4.54
CA GLY A 128 13.46 11.58 -4.15
C GLY A 128 14.91 11.28 -4.55
N VAL A 129 15.61 12.10 -5.37
CA VAL A 129 16.03 13.49 -5.08
C VAL A 129 16.02 14.37 -6.36
N HIS A 130 15.35 15.53 -6.33
CA HIS A 130 15.76 16.70 -7.13
C HIS A 130 16.00 17.87 -6.16
N VAL A 131 17.28 18.15 -5.92
CA VAL A 131 17.74 19.36 -5.23
C VAL A 131 18.15 20.35 -6.33
N PRO A 132 17.57 21.56 -6.42
CA PRO A 132 18.14 22.62 -7.25
C PRO A 132 19.50 23.09 -6.70
#